data_AF-A0A4R8MS09-F1
#
_entry.id   AF-A0A4R8MS09-F1
#
_cell.length_a   1.000
_cell.length_b   1.000
_cell.length_c   1.000
_cell.angle_alpha   90.00
_cell.angle_beta   90.00
_cell.angle_gamma   90.00
#
_symmetry.space_group_name_H-M   'P 1'
#
loop_
_entity.id
_entity.type
_entity.pdbx_description
1 polymer ?
#
loop_
_entity_poly.entity_id
_entity_poly.type
_entity_poly.pdbx_seq_one_letter_code
_entity_poly.pdbx_strand_id
1 'polypeptide(L)'
;MKIQKSMIILCLAILGQVGCASVMVTNWSPEEPNFKSKPVRVFLGYATDEEVFKSSGEIIVRDANDLTIKKAYDFLSLNPTALKAPISIHSNSEWVEYKGVSYRGSILLKPIEGKVLIINLVPIELYLLSVVPSEVSASWPKEALKAQAVCARTYVVREMLNRKKQEFDVDTSTNTQVYKGKNKEHRNTTEAVFETEGLILIHKGQPIQSFFHSNAGGYTEDPINVWGSPVEYLKPVPSEYDKDGEQYSWEEKWKTDFVNTNLRDLGVGEIQDILVTSRFPSSRVNEMEIIGTSGTKKIKATEFRKKLGATKLKSTRFGIRKEDSGDYFVKGLGSGHGVGMSQWGSFAMAKSQFNHREILQHYFKGIEFARIVAR
;
A
#
# COMPACT_ATOMS: atom_id res chain seq x y z
N MET A 1 -26.70 3.33 66.91
CA MET A 1 -26.90 2.29 65.87
C MET A 1 -25.52 1.94 65.31
N LYS A 2 -24.76 0.99 65.86
CA LYS A 2 -24.82 -0.48 65.70
C LYS A 2 -24.82 -0.98 64.23
N ILE A 3 -23.66 -1.55 63.85
CA ILE A 3 -23.43 -2.80 63.07
C ILE A 3 -23.60 -2.66 61.54
N GLN A 4 -22.62 -2.97 60.65
CA GLN A 4 -22.00 -4.29 60.36
C GLN A 4 -20.74 -4.09 59.44
N LYS A 5 -19.50 -4.45 59.83
CA LYS A 5 -18.72 -5.72 59.60
C LYS A 5 -18.51 -6.14 58.12
N SER A 6 -17.27 -6.01 57.58
CA SER A 6 -16.25 -7.08 57.31
C SER A 6 -16.37 -7.68 55.90
N MET A 7 -15.34 -7.79 55.03
CA MET A 7 -14.22 -8.77 54.99
C MET A 7 -13.32 -8.40 53.78
N ILE A 8 -12.02 -8.10 53.91
CA ILE A 8 -10.84 -8.98 53.70
C ILE A 8 -11.00 -9.99 52.55
N ILE A 9 -10.13 -9.92 51.51
CA ILE A 9 -9.12 -10.94 51.16
C ILE A 9 -8.18 -10.41 50.07
N LEU A 10 -6.90 -10.50 50.42
CA LEU A 10 -5.68 -10.36 49.63
C LEU A 10 -5.59 -11.46 48.57
N CYS A 11 -5.18 -11.15 47.34
CA CYS A 11 -4.54 -12.14 46.48
C CYS A 11 -3.39 -11.49 45.71
N LEU A 12 -2.19 -11.64 46.26
CA LEU A 12 -0.95 -11.65 45.49
C LEU A 12 -1.06 -12.75 44.42
N ALA A 13 -0.70 -12.41 43.18
CA ALA A 13 -0.14 -13.36 42.24
C ALA A 13 1.15 -12.75 41.69
N ILE A 14 2.25 -13.02 42.38
CA ILE A 14 3.57 -13.03 41.77
C ILE A 14 3.67 -14.37 41.05
N LEU A 15 3.69 -14.34 39.72
CA LEU A 15 4.18 -15.45 38.90
C LEU A 15 5.12 -14.85 37.87
N GLY A 16 6.41 -15.08 38.08
CA GLY A 16 7.42 -14.89 37.05
C GLY A 16 7.33 -16.02 36.04
N GLN A 17 7.18 -15.67 34.76
CA GLN A 17 7.70 -16.43 33.63
C GLN A 17 8.13 -15.42 32.56
N VAL A 18 9.36 -15.60 32.06
CA VAL A 18 9.93 -14.83 30.96
C VAL A 18 9.22 -15.27 29.67
N GLY A 19 8.58 -14.36 28.93
CA GLY A 19 8.09 -14.64 27.58
C GLY A 19 6.82 -13.87 27.19
N CYS A 20 6.86 -13.28 25.99
CA CYS A 20 5.81 -12.49 25.33
C CYS A 20 5.44 -11.18 26.02
N ALA A 21 5.96 -10.07 25.47
CA ALA A 21 5.36 -8.75 25.67
C ALA A 21 3.85 -8.86 25.38
N SER A 22 3.02 -8.77 26.41
CA SER A 22 1.57 -8.68 26.29
C SER A 22 1.25 -7.36 25.60
N VAL A 23 1.14 -7.42 24.27
CA VAL A 23 0.87 -6.23 23.46
C VAL A 23 -0.56 -5.78 23.73
N MET A 24 -0.72 -4.61 24.35
CA MET A 24 -2.02 -4.02 24.58
C MET A 24 -2.67 -3.67 23.24
N VAL A 25 -3.78 -4.33 22.92
CA VAL A 25 -4.68 -3.93 21.84
C VAL A 25 -5.72 -3.03 22.46
N THR A 26 -5.65 -1.74 22.16
CA THR A 26 -6.67 -0.78 22.57
C THR A 26 -7.71 -0.62 21.47
N ASN A 27 -8.92 -0.17 21.81
CA ASN A 27 -9.91 0.19 20.79
C ASN A 27 -9.54 1.55 20.22
N TRP A 28 -9.38 1.63 18.90
CA TRP A 28 -9.31 2.91 18.20
C TRP A 28 -10.70 3.23 17.66
N SER A 29 -11.18 4.42 18.01
CA SER A 29 -12.44 4.92 17.49
C SER A 29 -12.21 6.26 16.80
N PRO A 30 -12.58 6.37 15.51
CA PRO A 30 -12.63 7.65 14.82
C PRO A 30 -13.73 8.54 15.41
N GLU A 31 -13.68 9.83 15.08
CA GLU A 31 -14.73 10.80 15.43
C GLU A 31 -16.09 10.47 14.79
N GLU A 32 -16.07 9.84 13.61
CA GLU A 32 -17.28 9.43 12.88
C GLU A 32 -17.82 8.11 13.47
N PRO A 33 -19.03 8.08 14.08
CA PRO A 33 -19.52 6.92 14.83
C PRO A 33 -19.62 5.63 14.00
N ASN A 34 -20.00 5.77 12.73
CA ASN A 34 -20.26 4.66 11.80
C ASN A 34 -19.08 4.35 10.86
N PHE A 35 -17.86 4.75 11.23
CA PHE A 35 -16.71 4.58 10.34
C PHE A 35 -16.44 3.11 9.97
N LYS A 36 -16.63 2.16 10.89
CA LYS A 36 -16.43 0.72 10.59
C LYS A 36 -17.34 0.24 9.44
N SER A 37 -18.54 0.80 9.32
CA SER A 37 -19.48 0.48 8.24
C SER A 37 -19.22 1.26 6.95
N LYS A 38 -18.31 2.24 6.96
CA LYS A 38 -18.02 3.07 5.80
C LYS A 38 -17.24 2.24 4.77
N PRO A 39 -17.71 2.14 3.51
CA PRO A 39 -16.96 1.45 2.48
C PRO A 39 -15.71 2.25 2.09
N VAL A 40 -14.66 1.54 1.74
CA VAL A 40 -13.54 2.08 0.96
C VAL A 40 -14.06 2.47 -0.42
N ARG A 41 -13.75 3.69 -0.86
CA ARG A 41 -14.07 4.19 -2.20
C ARG A 41 -12.87 4.02 -3.11
N VAL A 42 -12.89 3.01 -3.97
CA VAL A 42 -11.78 2.69 -4.89
C VAL A 42 -12.08 3.22 -6.29
N PHE A 43 -11.25 4.14 -6.79
CA PHE A 43 -11.37 4.66 -8.15
C PHE A 43 -11.05 3.58 -9.20
N LEU A 44 -12.01 3.30 -10.08
CA LEU A 44 -11.85 2.32 -11.17
C LEU A 44 -11.63 2.97 -12.55
N GLY A 45 -11.92 4.26 -12.70
CA GLY A 45 -11.76 4.97 -13.95
C GLY A 45 -12.86 6.01 -14.21
N TYR A 46 -12.78 6.61 -15.40
CA TYR A 46 -13.85 7.44 -15.95
C TYR A 46 -14.52 6.69 -17.10
N ALA A 47 -15.85 6.77 -17.17
CA ALA A 47 -16.59 6.39 -18.36
C ALA A 47 -16.78 7.59 -19.28
N THR A 48 -16.59 7.36 -20.58
CA THR A 48 -16.91 8.30 -21.66
C THR A 48 -17.94 7.73 -22.64
N ASP A 49 -18.14 6.42 -22.60
CA ASP A 49 -18.96 5.65 -23.54
C ASP A 49 -19.81 4.63 -22.77
N GLU A 50 -20.51 3.78 -23.50
CA GLU A 50 -21.31 2.69 -22.92
C GLU A 50 -20.44 1.74 -22.10
N GLU A 51 -20.91 1.39 -20.90
CA GLU A 51 -20.22 0.50 -19.97
C GLU A 51 -21.08 -0.74 -19.68
N VAL A 52 -20.41 -1.89 -19.59
CA VAL A 52 -21.05 -3.19 -19.34
C VAL A 52 -20.63 -3.72 -17.99
N PHE A 53 -21.63 -4.12 -17.21
CA PHE A 53 -21.48 -4.78 -15.92
C PHE A 53 -22.04 -6.18 -16.01
N LYS A 54 -21.39 -7.16 -15.41
CA LYS A 54 -21.86 -8.55 -15.42
C LYS A 54 -21.94 -9.11 -14.02
N SER A 55 -22.78 -10.12 -13.84
CA SER A 55 -22.86 -10.84 -12.58
C SER A 55 -23.47 -12.22 -12.80
N SER A 56 -23.10 -13.19 -11.96
CA SER A 56 -23.77 -14.50 -11.94
C SER A 56 -25.13 -14.46 -11.22
N GLY A 57 -25.47 -13.33 -10.58
CA GLY A 57 -26.74 -13.10 -9.91
C GLY A 57 -27.58 -12.00 -10.55
N GLU A 58 -28.68 -11.66 -9.89
CA GLU A 58 -29.49 -10.49 -10.23
C GLU A 58 -28.68 -9.21 -9.98
N ILE A 59 -28.52 -8.40 -11.02
CA ILE A 59 -27.96 -7.05 -10.95
C ILE A 59 -29.09 -6.10 -10.56
N ILE A 60 -28.86 -5.32 -9.51
CA ILE A 60 -29.82 -4.34 -8.98
C ILE A 60 -29.20 -2.95 -9.08
N VAL A 61 -29.85 -2.06 -9.82
CA VAL A 61 -29.46 -0.65 -9.92
C VAL A 61 -30.31 0.17 -8.99
N ARG A 62 -29.67 0.97 -8.14
CA ARG A 62 -30.33 1.88 -7.20
C ARG A 62 -29.95 3.33 -7.46
N ASP A 63 -30.88 4.23 -7.21
CA ASP A 63 -30.63 5.67 -7.27
C ASP A 63 -29.90 6.19 -6.01
N ALA A 64 -29.73 7.50 -5.91
CA ALA A 64 -29.08 8.16 -4.77
C ALA A 64 -29.85 8.04 -3.44
N ASN A 65 -31.14 7.66 -3.48
CA ASN A 65 -31.99 7.45 -2.30
C ASN A 65 -32.10 5.95 -1.94
N ASP A 66 -31.24 5.10 -2.52
CA ASP A 66 -31.24 3.64 -2.35
C ASP A 66 -32.53 2.95 -2.88
N LEU A 67 -33.30 3.62 -3.75
CA LEU A 67 -34.47 3.03 -4.39
C LEU A 67 -34.05 2.22 -5.62
N THR A 68 -34.59 1.00 -5.75
CA THR A 68 -34.34 0.16 -6.92
C THR A 68 -35.03 0.74 -8.15
N ILE A 69 -34.24 1.09 -9.17
CA ILE A 69 -34.73 1.69 -10.42
C ILE A 69 -34.65 0.74 -11.61
N LYS A 70 -33.78 -0.28 -11.54
CA LYS A 70 -33.64 -1.29 -12.60
C LYS A 70 -33.11 -2.60 -12.03
N LYS A 71 -33.55 -3.71 -12.63
CA LYS A 71 -33.02 -5.04 -12.40
C LYS A 71 -32.59 -5.65 -13.73
N ALA A 72 -31.55 -6.47 -13.72
CA ALA A 72 -31.06 -7.20 -14.88
C ALA A 72 -30.48 -8.55 -14.46
N TYR A 73 -30.40 -9.48 -15.40
CA TYR A 73 -29.77 -10.79 -15.23
C TYR A 73 -28.63 -10.92 -16.25
N ASP A 74 -27.57 -11.64 -15.87
CA ASP A 74 -26.32 -11.86 -16.63
C ASP A 74 -25.47 -10.60 -16.87
N PHE A 75 -26.04 -9.57 -17.50
CA PHE A 75 -25.36 -8.30 -17.77
C PHE A 75 -26.29 -7.08 -17.73
N LEU A 76 -25.69 -5.93 -17.48
CA LEU A 76 -26.29 -4.60 -17.53
C LEU A 76 -25.41 -3.72 -18.42
N SER A 77 -25.97 -3.27 -19.54
CA SER A 77 -25.38 -2.22 -20.36
C SER A 77 -26.04 -0.89 -20.03
N LEU A 78 -25.23 0.17 -19.89
CA LEU A 78 -25.73 1.53 -19.66
C LEU A 78 -24.80 2.56 -20.27
N ASN A 79 -25.37 3.64 -20.81
CA ASN A 79 -24.61 4.81 -21.21
C ASN A 79 -24.46 5.74 -19.99
N PRO A 80 -23.30 5.79 -19.33
CA PRO A 80 -23.14 6.54 -18.09
C PRO A 80 -23.23 8.05 -18.34
N THR A 81 -22.85 8.54 -19.53
CA THR A 81 -22.87 9.99 -19.83
C THR A 81 -24.28 10.59 -19.83
N ALA A 82 -25.32 9.77 -19.93
CA ALA A 82 -26.72 10.20 -19.80
C ALA A 82 -27.18 10.36 -18.33
N LEU A 83 -26.37 9.94 -17.36
CA LEU A 83 -26.71 10.01 -15.94
C LEU A 83 -26.70 11.46 -15.45
N LYS A 84 -27.82 11.88 -14.86
CA LYS A 84 -27.98 13.20 -14.21
C LYS A 84 -27.74 13.16 -12.70
N ALA A 85 -27.74 11.97 -12.12
CA ALA A 85 -27.56 11.74 -10.70
C ALA A 85 -26.76 10.44 -10.48
N PRO A 86 -26.13 10.27 -9.30
CA PRO A 86 -25.41 9.04 -8.99
C PRO A 86 -26.35 7.83 -8.94
N ILE A 87 -25.84 6.70 -9.41
CA ILE A 87 -26.50 5.39 -9.27
C ILE A 87 -25.50 4.36 -8.74
N SER A 88 -26.00 3.37 -8.00
CA SER A 88 -25.19 2.26 -7.52
C SER A 88 -25.66 0.94 -8.12
N ILE A 89 -24.70 0.11 -8.51
CA ILE A 89 -24.89 -1.20 -9.11
C ILE A 89 -24.49 -2.23 -8.09
N HIS A 90 -25.46 -3.05 -7.70
CA HIS A 90 -25.33 -4.14 -6.75
C HIS A 90 -25.56 -5.46 -7.46
N SER A 91 -25.11 -6.55 -6.83
CA SER A 91 -25.55 -7.88 -7.17
C SER A 91 -26.03 -8.59 -5.91
N ASN A 92 -27.03 -9.47 -6.07
CA ASN A 92 -27.35 -10.44 -5.02
C ASN A 92 -26.36 -11.61 -4.96
N SER A 93 -25.49 -11.75 -5.98
CA SER A 93 -24.26 -12.53 -5.88
C SER A 93 -23.18 -11.72 -5.17
N GLU A 94 -22.12 -12.37 -4.69
CA GLU A 94 -21.07 -11.70 -3.93
C GLU A 94 -20.26 -10.63 -4.71
N TRP A 95 -20.47 -10.47 -6.02
CA TRP A 95 -19.64 -9.59 -6.86
C TRP A 95 -20.35 -9.04 -8.12
N VAL A 96 -19.80 -7.95 -8.63
CA VAL A 96 -20.11 -7.33 -9.93
C VAL A 96 -18.84 -7.29 -10.77
N GLU A 97 -18.87 -7.86 -11.98
CA GLU A 97 -17.75 -7.78 -12.93
C GLU A 97 -17.82 -6.48 -13.72
N TYR A 98 -16.67 -5.82 -13.80
CA TYR A 98 -16.46 -4.62 -14.60
C TYR A 98 -15.09 -4.72 -15.29
N LYS A 99 -15.08 -4.55 -16.62
CA LYS A 99 -13.86 -4.68 -17.48
C LYS A 99 -13.06 -5.97 -17.21
N GLY A 100 -13.77 -7.09 -17.02
CA GLY A 100 -13.17 -8.42 -16.82
C GLY A 100 -12.66 -8.69 -15.39
N VAL A 101 -12.93 -7.80 -14.44
CA VAL A 101 -12.54 -7.95 -13.03
C VAL A 101 -13.78 -8.02 -12.16
N SER A 102 -13.91 -9.06 -11.32
CA SER A 102 -15.00 -9.20 -10.36
C SER A 102 -14.72 -8.38 -9.11
N TYR A 103 -15.59 -7.44 -8.77
CA TYR A 103 -15.47 -6.58 -7.58
C TYR A 103 -16.50 -6.98 -6.53
N ARG A 104 -16.08 -7.09 -5.27
CA ARG A 104 -17.00 -7.23 -4.13
C ARG A 104 -17.64 -5.89 -3.78
N GLY A 105 -18.77 -5.93 -3.09
CA GLY A 105 -19.52 -4.74 -2.73
C GLY A 105 -20.33 -4.21 -3.90
N SER A 106 -20.31 -2.90 -4.13
CA SER A 106 -21.11 -2.25 -5.18
C SER A 106 -20.25 -1.34 -6.05
N ILE A 107 -20.76 -0.99 -7.23
CA ILE A 107 -20.13 -0.01 -8.12
C ILE A 107 -21.01 1.23 -8.18
N LEU A 108 -20.46 2.36 -7.73
CA LEU A 108 -21.07 3.68 -7.84
C LEU A 108 -20.64 4.33 -9.15
N LEU A 109 -21.62 4.80 -9.91
CA LEU A 109 -21.44 5.67 -11.05
C LEU A 109 -21.86 7.08 -10.66
N LYS A 110 -20.90 8.01 -10.62
CA LYS A 110 -21.11 9.39 -10.19
C LYS A 110 -20.80 10.36 -11.34
N PRO A 111 -21.81 11.09 -11.87
CA PRO A 111 -21.58 12.15 -12.85
C PRO A 111 -20.70 13.26 -12.26
N ILE A 112 -19.65 13.66 -12.98
CA ILE A 112 -18.75 14.76 -12.63
C ILE A 112 -18.27 15.48 -13.91
N GLU A 113 -18.56 16.78 -14.02
CA GLU A 113 -18.05 17.67 -15.08
C GLU A 113 -18.04 17.06 -16.51
N GLY A 114 -19.17 16.48 -16.94
CA GLY A 114 -19.33 15.91 -18.28
C GLY A 114 -18.73 14.52 -18.48
N LYS A 115 -18.20 13.89 -17.42
CA LYS A 115 -17.77 12.49 -17.38
C LYS A 115 -18.54 11.74 -16.29
N VAL A 116 -18.36 10.43 -16.22
CA VAL A 116 -18.83 9.64 -15.07
C VAL A 116 -17.66 8.98 -14.39
N LEU A 117 -17.54 9.26 -13.10
CA LEU A 117 -16.60 8.61 -12.22
C LEU A 117 -17.12 7.23 -11.81
N ILE A 118 -16.28 6.20 -11.94
CA ILE A 118 -16.61 4.82 -11.56
C ILE A 118 -15.84 4.47 -10.29
N ILE A 119 -16.57 4.14 -9.23
CA ILE A 119 -16.02 3.89 -7.90
C ILE A 119 -16.53 2.54 -7.39
N ASN A 120 -15.65 1.65 -6.95
CA ASN A 120 -16.07 0.49 -6.18
C ASN A 120 -16.19 0.87 -4.70
N LEU A 121 -17.37 0.64 -4.13
CA LEU A 121 -17.66 0.78 -2.71
C LEU A 121 -17.58 -0.60 -2.06
N VAL A 122 -16.55 -0.82 -1.24
CA VAL A 122 -16.25 -2.14 -0.68
C VAL A 122 -15.87 -2.04 0.81
N PRO A 123 -16.38 -2.92 1.70
CA PRO A 123 -15.96 -2.97 3.10
C PRO A 123 -14.45 -3.19 3.23
N ILE A 124 -13.83 -2.58 4.25
CA ILE A 124 -12.36 -2.61 4.46
C ILE A 124 -11.79 -4.03 4.41
N GLU A 125 -12.40 -4.98 5.12
CA GLU A 125 -11.90 -6.36 5.15
C GLU A 125 -11.98 -7.05 3.78
N LEU A 126 -13.05 -6.81 3.02
CA LEU A 126 -13.23 -7.35 1.68
C LEU A 126 -12.29 -6.72 0.65
N TYR A 127 -11.96 -5.44 0.83
CA TYR A 127 -10.92 -4.76 0.05
C TYR A 127 -9.56 -5.44 0.23
N LEU A 128 -9.21 -5.79 1.48
CA LEU A 128 -7.94 -6.42 1.81
C LEU A 128 -7.78 -7.84 1.26
N LEU A 129 -8.88 -8.56 1.03
CA LEU A 129 -8.84 -9.88 0.38
C LEU A 129 -8.25 -9.81 -1.03
N SER A 130 -8.36 -8.66 -1.70
CA SER A 130 -7.72 -8.42 -3.00
C SER A 130 -6.32 -7.82 -2.85
N VAL A 131 -6.13 -6.86 -1.94
CA VAL A 131 -4.85 -6.15 -1.80
C VAL A 131 -3.74 -7.06 -1.31
N VAL A 132 -3.94 -7.80 -0.23
CA VAL A 132 -2.86 -8.61 0.38
C VAL A 132 -2.24 -9.60 -0.62
N PRO A 133 -3.01 -10.45 -1.34
CA PRO A 133 -2.43 -11.35 -2.34
C PRO A 133 -1.99 -10.65 -3.63
N SER A 134 -2.34 -9.38 -3.83
CA SER A 134 -1.84 -8.58 -4.95
C SER A 134 -0.47 -7.95 -4.66
N GLU A 135 -0.14 -7.76 -3.38
CA GLU A 135 1.10 -7.16 -2.90
C GLU A 135 2.18 -8.21 -2.56
N VAL A 136 1.78 -9.35 -1.97
CA VAL A 136 2.70 -10.43 -1.56
C VAL A 136 2.15 -11.79 -1.95
N SER A 137 3.04 -12.78 -2.11
CA SER A 137 2.61 -14.15 -2.44
C SER A 137 1.82 -14.78 -1.29
N ALA A 138 0.69 -15.42 -1.62
CA ALA A 138 -0.15 -16.11 -0.65
C ALA A 138 0.48 -17.36 -0.02
N SER A 139 1.63 -17.82 -0.53
CA SER A 139 2.43 -18.91 0.05
C SER A 139 3.38 -18.46 1.14
N TRP A 140 3.47 -17.15 1.41
CA TRP A 140 4.34 -16.61 2.46
C TRP A 140 3.91 -17.05 3.86
N PRO A 141 4.84 -17.05 4.85
CA PRO A 141 4.52 -17.35 6.24
C PRO A 141 3.36 -16.50 6.74
N LYS A 142 2.49 -17.13 7.53
CA LYS A 142 1.25 -16.53 8.03
C LYS A 142 1.46 -15.20 8.76
N GLU A 143 2.52 -15.09 9.56
CA GLU A 143 2.83 -13.86 10.30
C GLU A 143 3.29 -12.72 9.38
N ALA A 144 3.94 -13.00 8.25
CA ALA A 144 4.23 -11.98 7.24
C ALA A 144 2.95 -11.52 6.52
N LEU A 145 2.03 -12.46 6.21
CA LEU A 145 0.73 -12.13 5.63
C LEU A 145 -0.11 -11.26 6.57
N LYS A 146 -0.10 -11.55 7.88
CA LYS A 146 -0.75 -10.73 8.91
C LYS A 146 -0.13 -9.34 9.01
N ALA A 147 1.20 -9.24 8.97
CA ALA A 147 1.89 -7.95 8.97
C ALA A 147 1.48 -7.12 7.76
N GLN A 148 1.44 -7.72 6.56
CA GLN A 148 0.96 -7.07 5.35
C GLN A 148 -0.51 -6.63 5.47
N ALA A 149 -1.39 -7.47 6.01
CA ALA A 149 -2.80 -7.14 6.20
C ALA A 149 -2.99 -5.93 7.13
N VAL A 150 -2.28 -5.89 8.27
CA VAL A 150 -2.34 -4.76 9.21
C VAL A 150 -1.77 -3.48 8.59
N CYS A 151 -0.65 -3.57 7.87
CA CYS A 151 -0.08 -2.43 7.13
C CYS A 151 -1.06 -1.89 6.09
N ALA A 152 -1.65 -2.76 5.28
CA ALA A 152 -2.59 -2.37 4.24
C ALA A 152 -3.89 -1.79 4.81
N ARG A 153 -4.41 -2.39 5.90
CA ARG A 153 -5.59 -1.86 6.61
C ARG A 153 -5.33 -0.47 7.17
N THR A 154 -4.19 -0.29 7.81
CA THR A 154 -3.80 1.01 8.39
C THR A 154 -3.69 2.08 7.30
N TYR A 155 -3.10 1.73 6.15
CA TYR A 155 -2.97 2.63 5.01
C TYR A 155 -4.34 3.09 4.51
N VAL A 156 -5.24 2.15 4.19
CA VAL A 156 -6.55 2.51 3.62
C VAL A 156 -7.41 3.28 4.62
N VAL A 157 -7.36 2.94 5.91
CA VAL A 157 -8.06 3.69 6.97
C VAL A 157 -7.58 5.13 7.04
N ARG A 158 -6.26 5.34 6.97
CA ARG A 158 -5.67 6.68 6.95
C ARG A 158 -6.09 7.46 5.70
N GLU A 159 -6.07 6.85 4.52
CA GLU A 159 -6.51 7.51 3.29
C GLU A 159 -8.00 7.89 3.36
N MET A 160 -8.86 7.01 3.87
CA MET A 160 -10.29 7.30 4.10
C MET A 160 -10.50 8.52 5.03
N LEU A 161 -9.66 8.69 6.05
CA LEU A 161 -9.71 9.84 6.95
C LEU A 161 -9.20 11.13 6.30
N ASN A 162 -8.11 11.05 5.54
CA ASN A 162 -7.48 12.22 4.91
C ASN A 162 -8.25 12.71 3.69
N ARG A 163 -8.96 11.82 2.99
CA ARG A 163 -9.66 12.09 1.73
C ARG A 163 -11.17 12.19 1.86
N LYS A 164 -11.69 12.47 3.06
CA LYS A 164 -13.13 12.66 3.33
C LYS A 164 -13.82 13.62 2.34
N LYS A 165 -13.11 14.64 1.86
CA LYS A 165 -13.62 15.65 0.92
C LYS A 165 -13.36 15.33 -0.56
N GLN A 166 -12.57 14.29 -0.86
CA GLN A 166 -12.34 13.83 -2.22
C GLN A 166 -13.38 12.79 -2.62
N GLU A 167 -13.42 12.48 -3.91
CA GLU A 167 -14.37 11.55 -4.49
C GLU A 167 -14.09 10.08 -4.16
N PHE A 168 -12.81 9.74 -4.01
CA PHE A 168 -12.34 8.40 -3.70
C PHE A 168 -11.19 8.43 -2.69
N ASP A 169 -10.93 7.27 -2.06
CA ASP A 169 -9.91 7.10 -1.03
C ASP A 169 -8.61 6.54 -1.62
N VAL A 170 -8.72 5.58 -2.54
CA VAL A 170 -7.59 4.88 -3.16
C VAL A 170 -7.86 4.58 -4.64
N ASP A 171 -6.82 4.23 -5.39
CA ASP A 171 -6.91 3.73 -6.78
C ASP A 171 -6.52 2.24 -6.88
N THR A 172 -6.45 1.71 -8.09
CA THR A 172 -6.12 0.28 -8.34
C THR A 172 -4.62 0.01 -8.57
N SER A 173 -3.79 1.06 -8.49
CA SER A 173 -2.42 1.05 -8.95
C SER A 173 -1.41 1.12 -7.81
N THR A 174 -0.12 1.04 -8.15
CA THR A 174 0.99 1.22 -7.21
C THR A 174 1.14 2.65 -6.68
N ASN A 175 0.34 3.61 -7.16
CA ASN A 175 0.25 4.94 -6.54
C ASN A 175 -0.36 4.87 -5.15
N THR A 176 -1.26 3.90 -4.92
CA THR A 176 -1.88 3.65 -3.62
C THR A 176 -1.61 2.21 -3.19
N GLN A 177 -2.52 1.29 -3.47
CA GLN A 177 -2.32 -0.15 -3.25
C GLN A 177 -2.89 -0.92 -4.44
N VAL A 178 -2.24 -2.02 -4.80
CA VAL A 178 -2.66 -2.83 -5.93
C VAL A 178 -3.97 -3.54 -5.61
N TYR A 179 -5.07 -3.10 -6.22
CA TYR A 179 -6.41 -3.66 -6.06
C TYR A 179 -6.88 -4.28 -7.37
N LYS A 180 -7.02 -5.62 -7.40
CA LYS A 180 -7.28 -6.42 -8.62
C LYS A 180 -8.57 -7.24 -8.54
N GLY A 181 -9.48 -6.86 -7.65
CA GLY A 181 -10.76 -7.54 -7.42
C GLY A 181 -10.65 -8.93 -6.79
N LYS A 182 -11.79 -9.63 -6.76
CA LYS A 182 -12.01 -10.97 -6.18
C LYS A 182 -11.14 -12.05 -6.82
N ASN A 183 -10.75 -11.88 -8.08
CA ASN A 183 -9.95 -12.85 -8.84
C ASN A 183 -8.55 -13.09 -8.22
N LYS A 184 -8.10 -12.23 -7.29
CA LYS A 184 -6.83 -12.41 -6.57
C LYS A 184 -6.96 -13.04 -5.18
N GLU A 185 -8.18 -13.26 -4.69
CA GLU A 185 -8.38 -13.82 -3.35
C GLU A 185 -7.75 -15.20 -3.20
N HIS A 186 -7.15 -15.45 -2.04
CA HIS A 186 -6.54 -16.73 -1.73
C HIS A 186 -6.79 -17.08 -0.26
N ARG A 187 -7.06 -18.35 0.03
CA ARG A 187 -7.43 -18.81 1.39
C ARG A 187 -6.45 -18.35 2.47
N ASN A 188 -5.14 -18.54 2.26
CA ASN A 188 -4.12 -18.17 3.25
C ASN A 188 -4.10 -16.66 3.57
N THR A 189 -4.25 -15.80 2.56
CA THR A 189 -4.29 -14.34 2.78
C THR A 189 -5.61 -13.91 3.39
N THR A 190 -6.72 -14.55 3.00
CA THR A 190 -8.03 -14.37 3.61
C THR A 190 -8.01 -14.70 5.10
N GLU A 191 -7.44 -15.83 5.50
CA GLU A 191 -7.28 -16.20 6.91
C GLU A 191 -6.44 -15.15 7.67
N ALA A 192 -5.34 -14.66 7.08
CA ALA A 192 -4.50 -13.62 7.71
C ALA A 192 -5.23 -12.26 7.86
N VAL A 193 -6.05 -11.88 6.88
CA VAL A 193 -6.88 -10.66 6.94
C VAL A 193 -7.86 -10.76 8.10
N PHE A 194 -8.62 -11.85 8.20
CA PHE A 194 -9.63 -12.02 9.25
C PHE A 194 -9.04 -12.27 10.64
N GLU A 195 -7.91 -12.96 10.77
CA GLU A 195 -7.22 -13.08 12.07
C GLU A 195 -6.68 -11.74 12.59
N THR A 196 -6.56 -10.74 11.71
CA THR A 196 -6.17 -9.37 12.05
C THR A 196 -7.31 -8.37 11.85
N GLU A 197 -8.58 -8.83 11.85
CA GLU A 197 -9.74 -7.97 11.55
C GLU A 197 -9.73 -6.69 12.39
N GLY A 198 -9.84 -5.54 11.72
CA GLY A 198 -9.85 -4.23 12.36
C GLY A 198 -8.52 -3.82 13.03
N LEU A 199 -7.50 -4.67 13.08
CA LEU A 199 -6.21 -4.32 13.70
C LEU A 199 -5.43 -3.34 12.80
N ILE A 200 -5.05 -2.21 13.37
CA ILE A 200 -4.30 -1.13 12.74
C ILE A 200 -3.13 -0.67 13.63
N LEU A 201 -2.23 0.10 13.03
CA LEU A 201 -1.13 0.77 13.70
C LEU A 201 -1.45 2.25 13.93
N ILE A 202 -1.29 2.71 15.16
CA ILE A 202 -1.48 4.11 15.53
C ILE A 202 -0.21 4.69 16.15
N HIS A 203 -0.08 6.01 16.07
CA HIS A 203 0.94 6.77 16.78
C HIS A 203 0.28 8.06 17.27
N LYS A 204 0.39 8.36 18.57
CA LYS A 204 -0.27 9.52 19.21
C LYS A 204 -1.79 9.55 18.90
N GLY A 205 -2.45 8.39 19.00
CA GLY A 205 -3.90 8.25 18.82
C GLY A 205 -4.40 8.27 17.35
N GLN A 206 -3.50 8.43 16.37
CA GLN A 206 -3.87 8.54 14.96
C GLN A 206 -3.30 7.39 14.12
N PRO A 207 -4.05 6.86 13.13
CA PRO A 207 -3.52 5.87 12.19
C PRO A 207 -2.25 6.36 11.48
N ILE A 208 -1.21 5.52 11.48
CA ILE A 208 0.08 5.88 10.89
C ILE A 208 0.04 5.82 9.36
N GLN A 209 1.01 6.46 8.71
CA GLN A 209 1.35 6.22 7.32
C GLN A 209 2.21 4.95 7.23
N SER A 210 1.57 3.80 7.03
CA SER A 210 2.20 2.48 6.99
C SER A 210 2.79 2.16 5.61
N PHE A 211 3.79 2.94 5.16
CA PHE A 211 4.48 2.65 3.91
C PHE A 211 5.15 1.27 3.93
N PHE A 212 5.15 0.60 2.78
CA PHE A 212 5.82 -0.68 2.57
C PHE A 212 6.38 -0.77 1.15
N HIS A 213 7.38 -1.60 0.95
CA HIS A 213 8.05 -1.80 -0.33
C HIS A 213 8.59 -3.23 -0.45
N SER A 214 8.95 -3.66 -1.66
CA SER A 214 9.38 -5.04 -1.94
C SER A 214 10.60 -5.47 -1.11
N ASN A 215 11.73 -4.79 -1.26
CA ASN A 215 12.99 -5.19 -0.62
C ASN A 215 13.81 -3.94 -0.29
N ALA A 216 14.29 -3.77 0.95
CA ALA A 216 15.05 -2.57 1.33
C ALA A 216 16.49 -2.58 0.81
N GLY A 217 16.99 -3.76 0.41
CA GLY A 217 18.38 -3.98 0.06
C GLY A 217 19.27 -4.10 1.30
N GLY A 218 18.69 -4.45 2.46
CA GLY A 218 19.40 -4.65 3.72
C GLY A 218 19.26 -3.51 4.73
N TYR A 219 18.70 -2.37 4.35
CA TYR A 219 18.48 -1.23 5.25
C TYR A 219 17.35 -0.33 4.75
N THR A 220 16.42 0.07 5.61
CA THR A 220 15.32 0.98 5.24
C THR A 220 15.78 2.44 5.21
N GLU A 221 14.97 3.33 4.64
CA GLU A 221 15.29 4.73 4.41
C GLU A 221 14.40 5.68 5.22
N ASP A 222 14.94 6.86 5.54
CA ASP A 222 14.20 7.94 6.18
C ASP A 222 13.28 8.62 5.14
N PRO A 223 11.98 8.81 5.44
CA PRO A 223 11.07 9.51 4.53
C PRO A 223 11.54 10.92 4.13
N ILE A 224 12.35 11.62 4.95
CA ILE A 224 12.89 12.93 4.57
C ILE A 224 13.81 12.83 3.34
N ASN A 225 14.51 11.73 3.19
CA ASN A 225 15.45 11.48 2.08
C ASN A 225 14.72 11.09 0.78
N VAL A 226 13.46 10.65 0.87
CA VAL A 226 12.65 10.23 -0.28
C VAL A 226 11.64 11.31 -0.69
N TRP A 227 10.95 11.90 0.28
CA TRP A 227 9.82 12.82 0.06
C TRP A 227 9.98 14.18 0.75
N GLY A 228 11.09 14.43 1.45
CA GLY A 228 11.40 15.74 2.04
C GLY A 228 10.68 16.06 3.35
N SER A 229 9.87 15.15 3.89
CA SER A 229 9.17 15.35 5.16
C SER A 229 9.53 14.24 6.16
N PRO A 230 9.99 14.57 7.37
CA PRO A 230 10.28 13.57 8.39
C PRO A 230 8.98 12.97 8.94
N VAL A 231 9.05 11.71 9.38
CA VAL A 231 7.94 11.04 10.06
C VAL A 231 8.49 10.29 11.26
N GLU A 232 7.95 10.57 12.44
CA GLU A 232 8.51 10.16 13.74
C GLU A 232 8.66 8.63 13.88
N TYR A 233 7.65 7.88 13.46
CA TYR A 233 7.63 6.41 13.53
C TYR A 233 8.32 5.70 12.36
N LEU A 234 8.78 6.42 11.33
CA LEU A 234 9.49 5.85 10.18
C LEU A 234 10.98 6.17 10.30
N LYS A 235 11.68 5.37 11.11
CA LYS A 235 13.13 5.48 11.24
C LYS A 235 13.83 4.43 10.37
N PRO A 236 15.00 4.77 9.77
CA PRO A 236 15.84 3.77 9.13
C PRO A 236 16.21 2.65 10.09
N VAL A 237 16.00 1.40 9.68
CA VAL A 237 16.31 0.19 10.45
C VAL A 237 17.03 -0.84 9.58
N PRO A 238 17.88 -1.69 10.18
CA PRO A 238 18.42 -2.87 9.49
C PRO A 238 17.30 -3.77 8.96
N SER A 239 17.50 -4.33 7.77
CA SER A 239 16.61 -5.36 7.19
C SER A 239 17.48 -6.52 6.71
N GLU A 240 18.27 -7.09 7.62
CA GLU A 240 19.37 -8.02 7.30
C GLU A 240 18.94 -9.26 6.52
N TYR A 241 17.70 -9.70 6.74
CA TYR A 241 17.14 -10.89 6.10
C TYR A 241 16.55 -10.63 4.71
N ASP A 242 16.56 -9.38 4.23
CA ASP A 242 16.20 -9.04 2.85
C ASP A 242 17.01 -9.81 1.82
N LYS A 243 18.23 -10.23 2.18
CA LYS A 243 19.19 -10.95 1.33
C LYS A 243 18.67 -12.28 0.79
N ASP A 244 17.74 -12.90 1.51
CA ASP A 244 17.16 -14.19 1.14
C ASP A 244 15.91 -14.02 0.25
N GLY A 245 15.48 -12.77 0.04
CA GLY A 245 14.31 -12.42 -0.77
C GLY A 245 14.64 -12.08 -2.21
N GLU A 246 13.63 -12.16 -3.08
CA GLU A 246 13.77 -11.73 -4.46
C GLU A 246 14.12 -10.25 -4.56
N GLN A 247 14.75 -9.89 -5.68
CA GLN A 247 15.14 -8.51 -6.00
C GLN A 247 16.08 -7.86 -4.97
N TYR A 248 16.70 -8.66 -4.09
CA TYR A 248 17.72 -8.17 -3.17
C TYR A 248 18.91 -7.58 -3.91
N SER A 249 19.39 -8.23 -4.97
CA SER A 249 20.42 -7.72 -5.86
C SER A 249 19.98 -7.84 -7.30
N TRP A 250 20.33 -6.87 -8.12
CA TRP A 250 20.02 -6.86 -9.55
C TRP A 250 21.09 -6.12 -10.33
N GLU A 251 21.19 -6.46 -11.61
CA GLU A 251 22.12 -5.87 -12.55
C GLU A 251 21.35 -5.48 -13.82
N GLU A 252 21.72 -4.36 -14.41
CA GLU A 252 21.15 -3.85 -15.65
C GLU A 252 22.28 -3.35 -16.56
N LYS A 253 22.08 -3.52 -17.86
CA LYS A 253 22.93 -2.94 -18.90
C LYS A 253 22.10 -1.99 -19.73
N TRP A 254 22.49 -0.73 -19.77
CA TRP A 254 21.78 0.30 -20.51
C TRP A 254 22.61 0.77 -21.69
N LYS A 255 21.99 0.76 -22.87
CA LYS A 255 22.57 1.38 -24.06
C LYS A 255 22.62 2.90 -23.89
N THR A 256 23.63 3.53 -24.48
CA THR A 256 23.78 5.00 -24.50
C THR A 256 22.50 5.69 -24.98
N ASP A 257 21.85 5.15 -26.00
CA ASP A 257 20.59 5.68 -26.54
C ASP A 257 19.44 5.67 -25.52
N PHE A 258 19.36 4.63 -24.69
CA PHE A 258 18.36 4.57 -23.62
C PHE A 258 18.59 5.70 -22.61
N VAL A 259 19.83 5.91 -22.20
CA VAL A 259 20.21 6.96 -21.24
C VAL A 259 19.95 8.34 -21.84
N ASN A 260 20.41 8.60 -23.07
CA ASN A 260 20.18 9.86 -23.78
C ASN A 260 18.68 10.16 -23.95
N THR A 261 17.89 9.16 -24.36
CA THR A 261 16.45 9.34 -24.60
C THR A 261 15.72 9.72 -23.31
N ASN A 262 16.00 9.03 -22.20
CA ASN A 262 15.25 9.24 -20.95
C ASN A 262 15.71 10.50 -20.18
N LEU A 263 16.90 11.03 -20.48
CA LEU A 263 17.47 12.18 -19.78
C LEU A 263 17.62 13.42 -20.68
N ARG A 264 17.10 13.37 -21.91
CA ARG A 264 17.16 14.46 -22.90
C ARG A 264 16.69 15.81 -22.36
N ASP A 265 15.70 15.81 -21.48
CA ASP A 265 15.09 17.00 -20.91
C ASP A 265 15.97 17.71 -19.87
N LEU A 266 17.12 17.12 -19.52
CA LEU A 266 18.14 17.79 -18.73
C LEU A 266 18.88 18.88 -19.51
N GLY A 267 18.86 18.82 -20.85
CA GLY A 267 19.49 19.84 -21.71
C GLY A 267 21.01 19.82 -21.71
N VAL A 268 21.63 18.69 -21.35
CA VAL A 268 23.10 18.54 -21.24
C VAL A 268 23.77 18.05 -22.53
N GLY A 269 23.03 17.88 -23.62
CA GLY A 269 23.55 17.27 -24.85
C GLY A 269 23.66 15.75 -24.72
N GLU A 270 24.59 15.14 -25.48
CA GLU A 270 24.84 13.70 -25.42
C GLU A 270 25.58 13.34 -24.14
N ILE A 271 25.10 12.33 -23.41
CA ILE A 271 25.59 11.98 -22.08
C ILE A 271 26.93 11.25 -22.20
N GLN A 272 27.96 11.92 -21.66
CA GLN A 272 29.32 11.45 -21.63
C GLN A 272 29.62 10.63 -20.38
N ASP A 273 29.06 11.01 -19.22
CA ASP A 273 29.23 10.24 -17.99
C ASP A 273 28.12 10.51 -16.96
N ILE A 274 28.01 9.61 -15.98
CA ILE A 274 27.08 9.69 -14.86
C ILE A 274 27.83 9.37 -13.58
N LEU A 275 28.02 10.38 -12.73
CA LEU A 275 28.76 10.25 -11.49
C LEU A 275 27.85 10.31 -10.27
N VAL A 276 27.97 9.34 -9.36
CA VAL A 276 27.32 9.40 -8.04
C VAL A 276 28.14 10.32 -7.14
N THR A 277 27.55 11.43 -6.70
CA THR A 277 28.26 12.46 -5.93
C THR A 277 28.02 12.35 -4.43
N SER A 278 26.89 11.81 -3.99
CA SER A 278 26.63 11.60 -2.56
C SER A 278 25.64 10.45 -2.28
N ARG A 279 25.71 9.91 -1.07
CA ARG A 279 24.83 8.84 -0.56
C ARG A 279 24.33 9.18 0.84
N PHE A 280 23.14 8.69 1.16
CA PHE A 280 22.62 8.67 2.53
C PHE A 280 23.27 7.53 3.34
N PRO A 281 23.16 7.53 4.68
CA PRO A 281 23.65 6.44 5.54
C PRO A 281 23.11 5.05 5.15
N SER A 282 21.90 4.97 4.58
CA SER A 282 21.28 3.76 4.02
C SER A 282 22.01 3.20 2.77
N SER A 283 23.06 3.88 2.30
CA SER A 283 23.77 3.67 1.03
C SER A 283 22.95 3.95 -0.24
N ARG A 284 21.72 4.45 -0.11
CA ARG A 284 20.96 4.99 -1.25
C ARG A 284 21.65 6.25 -1.77
N VAL A 285 21.71 6.37 -3.10
CA VAL A 285 22.21 7.55 -3.79
C VAL A 285 21.29 8.72 -3.44
N ASN A 286 21.89 9.83 -3.04
CA ASN A 286 21.18 11.08 -2.81
C ASN A 286 21.22 11.91 -4.10
N GLU A 287 22.42 12.27 -4.54
CA GLU A 287 22.65 13.12 -5.71
C GLU A 287 23.63 12.49 -6.69
N MET A 288 23.47 12.90 -7.94
CA MET A 288 24.28 12.49 -9.08
C MET A 288 24.57 13.69 -9.96
N GLU A 289 25.64 13.59 -10.72
CA GLU A 289 26.03 14.55 -11.74
C GLU A 289 25.95 13.89 -13.11
N ILE A 290 25.15 14.48 -14.01
CA ILE A 290 24.99 14.04 -15.40
C ILE A 290 25.83 14.95 -16.27
N ILE A 291 26.89 14.40 -16.87
CA ILE A 291 27.86 15.13 -17.68
C ILE A 291 27.53 14.85 -19.14
N GLY A 292 27.29 15.89 -19.93
CA GLY A 292 27.05 15.78 -21.36
C GLY A 292 27.86 16.78 -22.17
N THR A 293 27.76 16.68 -23.50
CA THR A 293 28.53 17.50 -24.44
C THR A 293 28.25 19.00 -24.36
N SER A 294 27.05 19.38 -23.90
CA SER A 294 26.60 20.77 -23.81
C SER A 294 26.61 21.32 -22.38
N GLY A 295 27.00 20.52 -21.39
CA GLY A 295 27.11 20.95 -20.01
C GLY A 295 26.88 19.84 -18.99
N THR A 296 26.79 20.23 -17.73
CA THR A 296 26.67 19.31 -16.59
C THR A 296 25.49 19.71 -15.71
N LYS A 297 24.72 18.73 -15.22
CA LYS A 297 23.58 18.98 -14.34
C LYS A 297 23.56 18.03 -13.15
N LYS A 298 23.33 18.57 -11.96
CA LYS A 298 23.06 17.79 -10.75
C LYS A 298 21.60 17.41 -10.68
N ILE A 299 21.33 16.18 -10.27
CA ILE A 299 19.98 15.64 -10.11
C ILE A 299 19.91 14.72 -8.89
N LYS A 300 18.75 14.70 -8.22
CA LYS A 300 18.48 13.72 -7.15
C LYS A 300 18.25 12.33 -7.73
N ALA A 301 18.67 11.30 -7.01
CA ALA A 301 18.46 9.92 -7.44
C ALA A 301 16.97 9.55 -7.59
N THR A 302 16.08 10.18 -6.82
CA THR A 302 14.63 9.99 -6.91
C THR A 302 14.07 10.50 -8.25
N GLU A 303 14.55 11.66 -8.72
CA GLU A 303 14.20 12.21 -10.03
C GLU A 303 14.82 11.40 -11.16
N PHE A 304 16.08 10.99 -11.02
CA PHE A 304 16.75 10.09 -11.96
C PHE A 304 15.96 8.78 -12.13
N ARG A 305 15.56 8.15 -11.01
CA ARG A 305 14.70 6.96 -11.01
C ARG A 305 13.36 7.19 -11.68
N LYS A 306 12.72 8.34 -11.43
CA LYS A 306 11.45 8.70 -12.06
C LYS A 306 11.57 8.79 -13.59
N LYS A 307 12.67 9.37 -14.09
CA LYS A 307 12.95 9.49 -15.53
C LYS A 307 13.19 8.14 -16.21
N LEU A 308 13.96 7.25 -15.58
CA LEU A 308 14.27 5.93 -16.14
C LEU A 308 13.14 4.90 -15.98
N GLY A 309 12.26 5.12 -15.01
CA GLY A 309 11.19 4.21 -14.64
C GLY A 309 11.60 3.18 -13.58
N ALA A 310 10.67 2.88 -12.67
CA ALA A 310 10.89 1.98 -11.54
C ALA A 310 11.23 0.53 -11.92
N THR A 311 10.90 0.10 -13.15
CA THR A 311 11.25 -1.23 -13.65
C THR A 311 12.72 -1.33 -14.04
N LYS A 312 13.30 -0.24 -14.58
CA LYS A 312 14.70 -0.19 -15.03
C LYS A 312 15.64 0.16 -13.89
N LEU A 313 15.23 1.04 -12.99
CA LEU A 313 15.97 1.36 -11.78
C LEU A 313 15.12 1.00 -10.56
N LYS A 314 15.28 -0.23 -10.07
CA LYS A 314 14.39 -0.83 -9.06
C LYS A 314 14.44 -0.09 -7.72
N SER A 315 15.60 0.45 -7.34
CA SER A 315 15.80 1.26 -6.13
C SER A 315 16.81 2.38 -6.36
N THR A 316 16.90 3.30 -5.40
CA THR A 316 17.98 4.32 -5.36
C THR A 316 19.26 3.79 -4.71
N ARG A 317 19.33 2.51 -4.30
CA ARG A 317 20.53 1.88 -3.75
C ARG A 317 21.28 1.16 -4.86
N PHE A 318 22.03 1.91 -5.66
CA PHE A 318 22.77 1.37 -6.79
C PHE A 318 24.16 2.02 -6.95
N GLY A 319 25.01 1.34 -7.71
CA GLY A 319 26.20 1.90 -8.36
C GLY A 319 26.00 1.86 -9.87
N ILE A 320 26.59 2.83 -10.56
CA ILE A 320 26.57 2.95 -12.02
C ILE A 320 27.99 3.26 -12.48
N ARG A 321 28.38 2.68 -13.62
CA ARG A 321 29.63 3.01 -14.31
C ARG A 321 29.41 2.92 -15.82
N LYS A 322 30.12 3.76 -16.56
CA LYS A 322 30.26 3.62 -18.01
C LYS A 322 31.29 2.52 -18.31
N GLU A 323 31.01 1.69 -19.30
CA GLU A 323 31.92 0.66 -19.82
C GLU A 323 32.67 1.19 -21.05
N ASP A 324 33.78 0.54 -21.43
CA ASP A 324 34.58 0.94 -22.59
C ASP A 324 33.80 0.91 -23.92
N SER A 325 32.72 0.12 -23.98
CA SER A 325 31.78 0.10 -25.10
C SER A 325 30.95 1.38 -25.25
N GLY A 326 30.98 2.26 -24.25
CA GLY A 326 30.12 3.43 -24.12
C GLY A 326 28.80 3.16 -23.38
N ASP A 327 28.40 1.90 -23.20
CA ASP A 327 27.19 1.50 -22.47
C ASP A 327 27.37 1.69 -20.95
N TYR A 328 26.26 1.63 -20.21
CA TYR A 328 26.26 1.75 -18.75
C TYR A 328 25.94 0.42 -18.08
N PHE A 329 26.78 0.03 -17.12
CA PHE A 329 26.54 -1.08 -16.22
C PHE A 329 26.05 -0.56 -14.88
N VAL A 330 24.92 -1.10 -14.42
CA VAL A 330 24.27 -0.69 -13.18
C VAL A 330 24.09 -1.92 -12.30
N LYS A 331 24.51 -1.80 -11.04
CA LYS A 331 24.28 -2.82 -10.03
C LYS A 331 23.58 -2.20 -8.86
N GLY A 332 22.48 -2.79 -8.42
CA GLY A 332 21.74 -2.26 -7.28
C GLY A 332 21.24 -3.32 -6.33
N LEU A 333 20.77 -2.82 -5.19
CA LEU A 333 20.22 -3.60 -4.10
C LEU A 333 18.81 -3.13 -3.77
N GLY A 334 17.95 -4.08 -3.43
CA GLY A 334 16.56 -3.83 -3.06
C GLY A 334 15.68 -3.33 -4.21
N SER A 335 14.39 -3.18 -3.92
CA SER A 335 13.35 -2.80 -4.87
C SER A 335 12.29 -1.97 -4.16
N GLY A 336 12.02 -0.77 -4.70
CA GLY A 336 11.09 0.20 -4.14
C GLY A 336 11.78 1.35 -3.40
N HIS A 337 10.95 2.17 -2.74
CA HIS A 337 11.38 3.43 -2.13
C HIS A 337 12.20 3.25 -0.85
N GLY A 338 12.09 2.08 -0.18
CA GLY A 338 12.94 1.76 0.97
C GLY A 338 12.39 2.20 2.32
N VAL A 339 11.24 2.87 2.38
CA VAL A 339 10.69 3.46 3.62
C VAL A 339 9.67 2.51 4.25
N GLY A 340 9.65 2.44 5.59
CA GLY A 340 8.70 1.61 6.33
C GLY A 340 9.00 0.12 6.20
N MET A 341 7.98 -0.71 6.04
CA MET A 341 8.13 -2.17 6.07
C MET A 341 8.71 -2.73 4.77
N SER A 342 9.81 -3.48 4.85
CA SER A 342 10.29 -4.35 3.78
C SER A 342 9.41 -5.61 3.72
N GLN A 343 8.81 -5.92 2.57
CA GLN A 343 7.98 -7.11 2.39
C GLN A 343 8.83 -8.38 2.52
N TRP A 344 9.96 -8.45 1.80
CA TRP A 344 10.88 -9.58 1.92
C TRP A 344 11.55 -9.67 3.30
N GLY A 345 11.81 -8.54 3.94
CA GLY A 345 12.30 -8.53 5.31
C GLY A 345 11.25 -9.05 6.29
N SER A 346 9.97 -8.68 6.13
CA SER A 346 8.83 -9.24 6.88
C SER A 346 8.69 -10.75 6.69
N PHE A 347 8.78 -11.23 5.44
CA PHE A 347 8.81 -12.66 5.11
C PHE A 347 9.88 -13.40 5.90
N ALA A 348 11.10 -12.89 5.89
CA ALA A 348 12.23 -13.58 6.48
C ALA A 348 12.27 -13.48 8.02
N MET A 349 11.78 -12.38 8.59
CA MET A 349 11.47 -12.30 10.02
C MET A 349 10.43 -13.36 10.41
N ALA A 350 9.35 -13.51 9.65
CA ALA A 350 8.35 -14.55 9.92
C ALA A 350 8.91 -15.97 9.78
N LYS A 351 9.83 -16.21 8.83
CA LYS A 351 10.60 -17.48 8.75
C LYS A 351 11.47 -17.72 9.98
N SER A 352 11.97 -16.64 10.58
CA SER A 352 12.74 -16.65 11.83
C SER A 352 11.86 -16.62 13.07
N GLN A 353 10.59 -17.04 12.95
CA GLN A 353 9.61 -17.19 14.04
C GLN A 353 9.15 -15.90 14.72
N PHE A 354 9.48 -14.72 14.18
CA PHE A 354 8.89 -13.47 14.64
C PHE A 354 7.41 -13.42 14.26
N ASN A 355 6.58 -12.98 15.19
CA ASN A 355 5.16 -12.75 14.93
C ASN A 355 4.93 -11.41 14.22
N HIS A 356 3.74 -11.20 13.65
CA HIS A 356 3.41 -9.99 12.91
C HIS A 356 3.58 -8.70 13.72
N ARG A 357 3.43 -8.74 15.05
CA ARG A 357 3.57 -7.56 15.90
C ARG A 357 5.03 -7.16 16.03
N GLU A 358 5.91 -8.13 16.28
CA GLU A 358 7.35 -7.93 16.35
C GLU A 358 7.89 -7.41 15.00
N ILE A 359 7.39 -7.97 13.89
CA ILE A 359 7.68 -7.48 12.54
C ILE A 359 7.30 -6.00 12.40
N LEU A 360 6.07 -5.63 12.75
CA LEU A 360 5.61 -4.25 12.59
C LEU A 360 6.32 -3.28 13.53
N GLN A 361 6.61 -3.67 14.78
CA GLN A 361 7.38 -2.86 15.74
C GLN A 361 8.86 -2.71 15.33
N HIS A 362 9.39 -3.66 14.57
CA HIS A 362 10.72 -3.52 13.98
C HIS A 362 10.74 -2.38 12.96
N TYR A 363 9.79 -2.33 12.03
CA TYR A 363 9.76 -1.33 10.96
C TYR A 363 9.15 0.02 11.34
N PHE A 364 8.22 0.05 12.29
CA PHE A 364 7.52 1.25 12.73
C PHE A 364 7.80 1.49 14.22
N LYS A 365 8.55 2.56 14.53
CA LYS A 365 9.02 2.84 15.89
C LYS A 365 8.00 3.64 16.70
N GLY A 366 7.84 3.30 17.98
CA GLY A 366 6.94 4.01 18.89
C GLY A 366 5.47 3.94 18.51
N ILE A 367 5.07 2.90 17.77
CA ILE A 367 3.67 2.67 17.41
C ILE A 367 2.95 1.88 18.50
N GLU A 368 1.63 1.99 18.50
CA GLU A 368 0.71 1.16 19.27
C GLU A 368 -0.22 0.40 18.34
N PHE A 369 -0.73 -0.73 18.82
CA PHE A 369 -1.75 -1.48 18.11
C PHE A 369 -3.12 -1.08 18.61
N ALA A 370 -4.01 -0.81 17.66
CA ALA A 370 -5.39 -0.55 18.01
C ALA A 370 -6.36 -1.26 17.06
N ARG A 371 -7.60 -1.44 17.50
CA ARG A 371 -8.65 -2.10 16.73
C ARG A 371 -9.75 -1.12 16.36
N ILE A 372 -10.09 -1.05 15.07
CA ILE A 372 -11.23 -0.27 14.57
C ILE A 372 -12.51 -0.86 15.16
N VAL A 373 -13.20 -0.06 15.95
CA VAL A 373 -14.53 -0.38 16.48
C VAL A 373 -15.54 0.63 15.98
N ALA A 374 -16.80 0.20 15.86
CA ALA A 374 -17.91 1.14 15.80
C ALA A 374 -18.11 1.73 17.19
N ARG A 375 -18.43 3.03 17.25
CA ARG A 375 -18.65 3.73 18.51
C ARG A 375 -20.05 3.48 19.06
#